data_AF-A0A9Q0UEP4-F1
#
_entry.id   AF-A0A9Q0UEP4-F1
#
_cell.length_a   1.000
_cell.length_b   1.000
_cell.length_c   1.000
_cell.angle_alpha   90.00
_cell.angle_beta   90.00
_cell.angle_gamma   90.00
#
_symmetry.space_group_name_H-M   'P 1'
#
loop_
_entity.id
_entity.type
_entity.pdbx_description
1 polymer ?
#
loop_
_entity_poly.entity_id
_entity_poly.type
_entity_poly.pdbx_seq_one_letter_code
_entity_poly.pdbx_strand_id
1 'polypeptide(L)'
;MKRQVVHFFKGQPELLYKPPRLDSPKTPPKQKKGMSSLSRPLGRAFSTAATASTTITSDTASGTAKSLSYLIYKESNHKKLVKKFKNASVNEHFRTKVAIYKETIRRLSASRKFDYVEEILEDQKQYKDMSKEGFNARLISLYGSAGMFDHARKVFDEMSSRECARTVMSFNALLGACLSSKKFR
;
A
#
# COMPACT_ATOMS: atom_id res chain seq x y z
N MET A 1 -22.70 -65.91 16.98
CA MET A 1 -22.27 -65.75 18.40
C MET A 1 -21.91 -64.29 18.63
N LYS A 2 -21.99 -63.81 19.86
CA LYS A 2 -22.40 -62.45 20.26
C LYS A 2 -21.29 -61.38 20.16
N ARG A 3 -21.74 -60.15 19.85
CA ARG A 3 -21.31 -58.80 20.26
C ARG A 3 -19.94 -58.66 20.98
N GLN A 4 -19.15 -57.67 20.55
CA GLN A 4 -18.64 -56.64 21.47
C GLN A 4 -18.41 -55.32 20.72
N VAL A 5 -19.09 -54.29 21.20
CA VAL A 5 -19.00 -52.89 20.76
C VAL A 5 -18.25 -52.14 21.87
N VAL A 6 -17.58 -51.05 21.47
CA VAL A 6 -17.11 -49.89 22.27
C VAL A 6 -16.13 -50.19 23.40
N HIS A 7 -14.95 -49.57 23.35
CA HIS A 7 -14.36 -48.79 24.45
C HIS A 7 -13.00 -48.24 23.99
N PHE A 8 -12.97 -47.04 23.42
CA PHE A 8 -11.72 -46.28 23.34
C PHE A 8 -11.97 -44.77 23.23
N PHE A 9 -12.48 -44.15 24.29
CA PHE A 9 -12.30 -42.72 24.55
C PHE A 9 -12.52 -42.48 26.04
N LYS A 10 -11.43 -42.47 26.81
CA LYS A 10 -11.43 -41.96 28.18
C LYS A 10 -10.04 -41.40 28.48
N GLY A 11 -9.96 -40.08 28.71
CA GLY A 11 -8.80 -39.46 29.35
C GLY A 11 -8.09 -38.36 28.56
N GLN A 12 -8.73 -37.22 28.36
CA GLN A 12 -8.05 -35.93 28.24
C GLN A 12 -8.70 -34.97 29.25
N PRO A 13 -7.97 -34.41 30.23
CA PRO A 13 -8.54 -33.45 31.17
C PRO A 13 -8.85 -32.12 30.47
N GLU A 14 -10.07 -31.59 30.68
CA GLU A 14 -10.43 -30.23 30.29
C GLU A 14 -9.50 -29.23 30.97
N LEU A 15 -8.62 -28.60 30.18
CA LEU A 15 -7.90 -27.41 30.61
C LEU A 15 -8.90 -26.25 30.62
N LEU A 16 -9.41 -25.94 31.81
CA LEU A 16 -10.23 -24.77 32.11
C LEU A 16 -9.45 -23.50 31.73
N TYR A 17 -9.69 -23.00 30.52
CA TYR A 17 -9.13 -21.74 30.04
C TYR A 17 -9.70 -20.59 30.89
N LYS A 18 -8.86 -19.99 31.73
CA LYS A 18 -9.18 -18.73 32.44
C LYS A 18 -8.69 -17.57 31.57
N PRO A 19 -9.58 -16.72 31.03
CA PRO A 19 -9.15 -15.54 30.29
C PRO A 19 -8.42 -14.55 31.21
N PRO A 20 -7.41 -13.81 30.71
CA PRO A 20 -6.72 -12.79 31.48
C PRO A 20 -7.67 -11.65 31.87
N ARG A 21 -7.53 -11.12 33.09
CA ARG A 21 -8.31 -9.98 33.59
C ARG A 21 -8.03 -8.75 32.73
N LEU A 22 -9.08 -8.21 32.12
CA LEU A 22 -9.03 -6.93 31.42
C LEU A 22 -8.95 -5.82 32.47
N ASP A 23 -7.76 -5.27 32.72
CA ASP A 23 -7.64 -4.04 33.49
C ASP A 23 -8.27 -2.89 32.70
N SER A 24 -9.15 -2.15 33.36
CA SER A 24 -9.87 -1.02 32.77
C SER A 24 -8.89 0.11 32.39
N PRO A 25 -9.06 0.78 31.24
CA PRO A 25 -8.17 1.88 30.85
C PRO A 25 -8.24 3.05 31.85
N LYS A 26 -7.12 3.39 32.49
CA LYS A 26 -6.97 4.64 33.22
C LYS A 26 -7.04 5.81 32.23
N THR A 27 -8.02 6.69 32.40
CA THR A 27 -8.16 7.94 31.63
C THR A 27 -7.05 8.93 32.01
N PRO A 28 -6.26 9.46 31.06
CA PRO A 28 -5.36 10.58 31.33
C PRO A 28 -6.12 11.92 31.36
N PRO A 29 -5.70 12.88 32.21
CA PRO A 29 -6.36 14.17 32.35
C PRO A 29 -6.07 15.12 31.17
N LYS A 30 -7.08 15.94 30.85
CA LYS A 30 -7.04 17.01 29.83
C LYS A 30 -6.04 18.11 30.22
N GLN A 31 -5.16 18.52 29.29
CA GLN A 31 -4.44 19.79 29.38
C GLN A 31 -4.70 20.68 28.16
N LYS A 32 -4.68 21.98 28.45
CA LYS A 32 -5.37 23.07 27.77
C LYS A 32 -4.62 23.58 26.54
N LYS A 33 -5.40 24.09 25.58
CA LYS A 33 -4.95 24.85 24.41
C LYS A 33 -4.30 26.16 24.86
N GLY A 34 -3.10 26.45 24.35
CA GLY A 34 -2.49 27.77 24.35
C GLY A 34 -2.28 28.21 22.90
N MET A 35 -2.98 29.27 22.49
CA MET A 35 -2.77 29.97 21.22
C MET A 35 -1.79 31.12 21.47
N SER A 36 -0.80 31.28 20.61
CA SER A 36 -0.20 32.59 20.35
C SER A 36 0.44 32.63 18.96
N SER A 37 -0.25 33.38 18.09
CA SER A 37 0.28 34.02 16.89
C SER A 37 1.46 34.92 17.21
N LEU A 38 2.44 35.05 16.31
CA LEU A 38 2.89 36.37 15.84
C LEU A 38 3.58 36.22 14.47
N SER A 39 3.23 37.17 13.62
CA SER A 39 3.50 37.35 12.20
C SER A 39 4.77 38.17 11.94
N ARG A 40 5.56 37.75 10.92
CA ARG A 40 6.23 38.52 9.81
C ARG A 40 6.98 39.86 10.12
N PRO A 41 7.77 40.45 9.18
CA PRO A 41 8.55 39.91 8.05
C PRO A 41 9.93 40.63 7.82
N LEU A 42 10.52 40.34 6.65
CA LEU A 42 11.33 41.19 5.76
C LEU A 42 12.85 41.33 5.97
N GLY A 43 13.58 40.82 4.98
CA GLY A 43 14.46 41.66 4.17
C GLY A 43 15.95 41.66 4.53
N ARG A 44 16.76 40.97 3.71
CA ARG A 44 18.04 41.52 3.22
C ARG A 44 18.52 40.74 2.00
N ALA A 45 18.43 41.39 0.83
CA ALA A 45 19.23 41.05 -0.33
C ALA A 45 20.61 41.70 -0.18
N PHE A 46 21.67 41.06 -0.66
CA PHE A 46 22.80 41.73 -1.32
C PHE A 46 23.52 40.72 -2.23
N SER A 47 23.73 41.15 -3.47
CA SER A 47 24.42 40.45 -4.57
C SER A 47 25.95 40.49 -4.42
N THR A 48 26.65 39.51 -5.01
CA THR A 48 27.93 39.75 -5.70
C THR A 48 28.19 38.67 -6.76
N ALA A 49 29.06 38.97 -7.73
CA ALA A 49 28.87 38.69 -9.15
C ALA A 49 29.66 37.51 -9.77
N ALA A 50 29.14 37.10 -10.94
CA ALA A 50 29.75 36.59 -12.19
C ALA A 50 31.06 35.76 -12.22
N THR A 51 30.99 34.60 -12.89
CA THR A 51 31.89 34.25 -14.01
C THR A 51 31.23 33.19 -14.91
N ALA A 52 31.53 33.27 -16.21
CA ALA A 52 30.73 32.76 -17.31
C ALA A 52 31.00 31.30 -17.72
N SER A 53 29.92 30.67 -18.19
CA SER A 53 29.79 29.76 -19.34
C SER A 53 30.74 28.56 -19.51
N THR A 54 30.18 27.37 -19.36
CA THR A 54 30.39 26.28 -20.33
C THR A 54 29.03 25.75 -20.76
N THR A 55 28.79 25.86 -22.05
CA THR A 55 27.62 25.42 -22.82
C THR A 55 27.38 23.92 -22.67
N ILE A 56 26.24 23.57 -22.08
CA ILE A 56 25.50 22.35 -22.47
C ILE A 56 24.12 22.86 -22.88
N THR A 57 23.87 22.86 -24.19
CA THR A 57 22.56 23.12 -24.78
C THR A 57 21.61 22.00 -24.39
N SER A 58 20.86 22.20 -23.30
CA SER A 58 19.62 21.48 -23.04
C SER A 58 18.45 22.39 -23.38
N ASP A 59 18.19 22.54 -24.68
CA ASP A 59 16.88 22.96 -25.16
C ASP A 59 15.85 21.92 -24.75
N THR A 60 14.96 22.26 -23.81
CA THR A 60 13.54 21.86 -23.83
C THR A 60 12.75 22.72 -22.83
N ALA A 61 12.06 23.71 -23.39
CA ALA A 61 10.79 24.30 -22.97
C ALA A 61 10.49 24.42 -21.45
N SER A 62 10.58 25.67 -20.98
CA SER A 62 9.91 26.18 -19.79
C SER A 62 8.38 26.12 -19.96
N GLY A 63 7.82 24.94 -19.76
CA GLY A 63 6.42 24.73 -19.41
C GLY A 63 6.36 24.26 -17.96
N THR A 64 5.39 24.72 -17.18
CA THR A 64 5.19 24.24 -15.81
C THR A 64 5.18 22.72 -15.79
N ALA A 65 6.18 22.09 -15.16
CA ALA A 65 6.32 20.64 -15.14
C ALA A 65 5.10 20.04 -14.43
N LYS A 66 4.18 19.45 -15.22
CA LYS A 66 2.96 18.84 -14.69
C LYS A 66 3.34 17.70 -13.74
N SER A 67 2.68 17.63 -12.59
CA SER A 67 2.90 16.56 -11.62
C SER A 67 2.71 15.17 -12.26
N LEU A 68 3.57 14.21 -11.92
CA LEU A 68 3.44 12.81 -12.36
C LEU A 68 2.04 12.25 -12.10
N SER A 69 1.44 12.62 -10.96
CA SER A 69 0.06 12.24 -10.60
C SER A 69 -0.96 12.74 -11.63
N TYR A 70 -0.83 14.00 -12.06
CA TYR A 70 -1.71 14.61 -13.07
C TYR A 70 -1.59 13.88 -14.41
N LEU A 71 -0.37 13.54 -14.82
CA LEU A 71 -0.12 12.83 -16.08
C LEU A 71 -0.74 11.43 -16.12
N ILE A 72 -0.84 10.76 -14.96
CA ILE A 72 -1.47 9.44 -14.82
C ILE A 72 -3.00 9.54 -14.83
N TYR A 73 -3.56 10.56 -14.16
CA TYR A 73 -5.01 10.77 -14.13
C TYR A 73 -5.59 11.14 -15.51
N LYS A 74 -4.88 11.96 -16.29
CA LYS A 74 -5.35 12.38 -17.62
C LYS A 74 -5.12 11.34 -18.72
N GLU A 75 -4.26 10.35 -18.51
CA GLU A 75 -4.01 9.33 -19.53
C GLU A 75 -5.19 8.37 -19.67
N SER A 76 -5.76 8.29 -20.87
CA SER A 76 -6.93 7.43 -21.15
C SER A 76 -6.53 6.08 -21.75
N ASN A 77 -5.39 6.00 -22.43
CA ASN A 77 -4.93 4.75 -23.02
C ASN A 77 -4.28 3.85 -21.95
N HIS A 78 -4.84 2.67 -21.72
CA HIS A 78 -4.37 1.76 -20.67
C HIS A 78 -2.88 1.35 -20.81
N LYS A 79 -2.39 1.14 -22.04
CA LYS A 79 -0.99 0.77 -22.27
C LYS A 79 -0.04 1.92 -21.94
N LYS A 80 -0.38 3.14 -22.39
CA LYS A 80 0.40 4.36 -22.07
C LYS A 80 0.36 4.65 -20.57
N LEU A 81 -0.79 4.43 -19.94
CA LEU A 81 -0.99 4.58 -18.50
C LEU A 81 -0.04 3.68 -17.71
N VAL A 82 0.00 2.39 -18.02
CA VAL A 82 0.90 1.43 -17.34
C VAL A 82 2.36 1.87 -17.48
N LYS A 83 2.80 2.21 -18.70
CA LYS A 83 4.17 2.71 -18.94
C LYS A 83 4.48 3.96 -18.11
N LYS A 84 3.58 4.94 -18.08
CA LYS A 84 3.74 6.16 -17.26
C LYS A 84 3.76 5.85 -15.76
N PHE A 85 2.93 4.92 -15.31
CA PHE A 85 2.86 4.50 -13.91
C PHE A 85 4.18 3.85 -13.46
N LYS A 86 4.73 2.92 -14.25
CA LYS A 86 6.02 2.26 -13.95
C LYS A 86 7.16 3.27 -13.91
N ASN A 87 7.21 4.17 -14.90
CA ASN A 87 8.20 5.27 -14.92
C ASN A 87 8.09 6.17 -13.68
N ALA A 88 6.86 6.49 -13.24
CA ALA A 88 6.64 7.29 -12.03
C ALA A 88 6.99 6.51 -10.75
N SER A 89 6.84 5.18 -10.76
CA SER A 89 7.11 4.29 -9.62
C SER A 89 8.59 4.18 -9.26
N VAL A 90 9.51 4.57 -10.16
CA VAL A 90 10.93 4.73 -9.84
C VAL A 90 11.13 5.71 -8.66
N ASN A 91 10.29 6.74 -8.55
CA ASN A 91 10.35 7.71 -7.47
C ASN A 91 9.70 7.18 -6.18
N GLU A 92 10.45 7.16 -5.07
CA GLU A 92 9.95 6.72 -3.75
C GLU A 92 8.75 7.54 -3.27
N HIS A 93 8.74 8.86 -3.49
CA HIS A 93 7.62 9.72 -3.09
C HIS A 93 6.32 9.33 -3.80
N PHE A 94 6.42 8.90 -5.06
CA PHE A 94 5.25 8.43 -5.82
C PHE A 94 4.68 7.14 -5.23
N ARG A 95 5.53 6.19 -4.82
CA ARG A 95 5.10 4.90 -4.22
C ARG A 95 4.34 5.07 -2.90
N THR A 96 4.50 6.21 -2.22
CA THR A 96 3.70 6.54 -1.02
C THR A 96 2.26 6.95 -1.33
N LYS A 97 1.93 7.32 -2.58
CA LYS A 97 0.63 7.91 -2.96
C LYS A 97 -0.45 6.85 -3.19
N VAL A 98 -1.03 6.36 -2.09
CA VAL A 98 -2.08 5.32 -2.10
C VAL A 98 -3.25 5.62 -3.03
N ALA A 99 -3.69 6.89 -3.11
CA ALA A 99 -4.82 7.28 -3.94
C ALA A 99 -4.60 7.00 -5.43
N ILE A 100 -3.38 7.19 -5.93
CA ILE A 100 -3.05 6.99 -7.35
C ILE A 100 -3.12 5.50 -7.70
N TYR A 101 -2.63 4.64 -6.80
CA TYR A 101 -2.73 3.18 -6.95
C TYR A 101 -4.20 2.77 -7.00
N LYS A 102 -4.98 3.13 -5.98
CA LYS A 102 -6.39 2.76 -5.89
C LYS A 102 -7.17 3.17 -7.13
N GLU A 103 -7.00 4.41 -7.59
CA GLU A 103 -7.72 4.90 -8.77
C GLU A 103 -7.27 4.22 -10.06
N THR A 104 -5.96 3.98 -10.21
CA THR A 104 -5.43 3.26 -11.38
C THR A 104 -5.96 1.83 -11.45
N ILE A 105 -5.92 1.11 -10.32
CA ILE A 105 -6.42 -0.27 -10.24
C ILE A 105 -7.94 -0.31 -10.46
N ARG A 106 -8.70 0.60 -9.84
CA ARG A 106 -10.16 0.71 -10.05
C ARG A 106 -10.49 0.91 -11.53
N ARG A 107 -9.80 1.82 -12.21
CA ARG A 107 -10.02 2.11 -13.63
C ARG A 107 -9.69 0.92 -14.54
N LEU A 108 -8.56 0.25 -14.31
CA LEU A 108 -8.16 -0.91 -15.09
C LEU A 108 -9.10 -2.10 -14.87
N SER A 109 -9.51 -2.33 -13.62
CA SER A 109 -10.43 -3.41 -13.24
C SER A 109 -11.82 -3.18 -13.82
N ALA A 110 -12.33 -1.94 -13.80
CA ALA A 110 -13.60 -1.57 -14.43
C ALA A 110 -13.59 -1.84 -15.95
N SER A 111 -12.42 -1.73 -16.58
CA SER A 111 -12.22 -2.05 -18.00
C SER A 111 -11.86 -3.53 -18.26
N ARG A 112 -11.92 -4.39 -17.23
CA ARG A 112 -11.52 -5.81 -17.27
C ARG A 112 -10.10 -6.04 -17.80
N LYS A 113 -9.18 -5.10 -17.56
CA LYS A 113 -7.76 -5.20 -17.95
C LYS A 113 -6.91 -5.73 -16.80
N PHE A 114 -7.14 -6.97 -16.41
CA PHE A 114 -6.45 -7.60 -15.28
C PHE A 114 -4.95 -7.82 -15.55
N ASP A 115 -4.56 -8.09 -16.80
CA ASP A 115 -3.15 -8.21 -17.19
C ASP A 115 -2.35 -6.95 -16.86
N TYR A 116 -2.94 -5.77 -17.07
CA TYR A 116 -2.31 -4.49 -16.73
C TYR A 116 -2.31 -4.21 -15.22
N VAL A 117 -3.27 -4.75 -14.47
CA VAL A 117 -3.26 -4.69 -13.00
C VAL A 117 -2.08 -5.52 -12.47
N GLU A 118 -1.96 -6.76 -12.95
CA GLU A 118 -0.84 -7.64 -12.61
C GLU A 118 0.49 -7.00 -12.98
N GLU A 119 0.62 -6.47 -14.21
CA GLU A 119 1.87 -5.86 -14.66
C GLU A 119 2.32 -4.71 -13.74
N ILE A 120 1.40 -3.82 -13.34
CA ILE A 120 1.73 -2.69 -12.46
C ILE A 120 2.11 -3.16 -11.05
N LEU A 121 1.37 -4.11 -10.49
CA LEU A 121 1.54 -4.55 -9.11
C LEU A 121 2.74 -5.49 -8.95
N GLU A 122 3.03 -6.35 -9.92
CA GLU A 122 4.25 -7.16 -9.95
C GLU A 122 5.50 -6.29 -10.14
N ASP A 123 5.44 -5.23 -10.96
CA ASP A 123 6.54 -4.26 -11.11
C ASP A 123 6.90 -3.58 -9.77
N GLN A 124 5.96 -3.47 -8.83
CA GLN A 124 6.26 -2.92 -7.51
C GLN A 124 7.14 -3.83 -6.64
N LYS A 125 7.18 -5.13 -6.95
CA LYS A 125 7.88 -6.12 -6.13
C LYS A 125 9.41 -6.00 -6.20
N GLN A 126 9.93 -5.23 -7.16
CA GLN A 126 11.36 -4.96 -7.31
C GLN A 126 11.88 -3.89 -6.34
N TYR A 127 11.00 -3.09 -5.74
CA TYR A 127 11.41 -1.99 -4.87
C TYR A 127 11.62 -2.45 -3.41
N LYS A 128 12.55 -1.77 -2.73
CA LYS A 128 12.87 -2.00 -1.30
C LYS A 128 11.65 -1.91 -0.37
N ASP A 129 10.59 -1.24 -0.80
CA ASP A 129 9.34 -1.10 -0.04
C ASP A 129 8.66 -2.45 0.24
N MET A 130 8.97 -3.51 -0.52
CA MET A 130 8.52 -4.87 -0.24
C MET A 130 9.01 -5.46 1.08
N SER A 131 10.03 -4.86 1.72
CA SER A 131 10.41 -5.22 3.09
C SER A 131 9.39 -4.72 4.13
N LYS A 132 8.57 -3.72 3.78
CA LYS A 132 7.62 -3.07 4.70
C LYS A 132 6.28 -3.80 4.66
N GLU A 133 5.80 -4.25 5.83
CA GLU A 133 4.52 -4.96 5.93
C GLU A 133 3.36 -4.12 5.36
N GLY A 134 3.33 -2.82 5.67
CA GLY A 134 2.28 -1.92 5.18
C GLY A 134 2.23 -1.78 3.66
N PHE A 135 3.36 -1.97 2.97
CA PHE A 135 3.39 -1.96 1.50
C PHE A 135 2.85 -3.28 0.93
N ASN A 136 3.24 -4.42 1.50
CA ASN A 136 2.67 -5.73 1.14
C ASN A 136 1.16 -5.79 1.40
N ALA A 137 0.71 -5.38 2.58
CA ALA A 137 -0.72 -5.30 2.93
C ALA A 137 -1.51 -4.43 1.94
N ARG A 138 -0.88 -3.36 1.43
CA ARG A 138 -1.48 -2.53 0.37
C ARG A 138 -1.59 -3.28 -0.95
N LEU A 139 -0.53 -3.96 -1.41
CA LEU A 139 -0.59 -4.76 -2.65
C LEU A 139 -1.66 -5.86 -2.56
N ILE A 140 -1.75 -6.56 -1.42
CA ILE A 140 -2.80 -7.55 -1.13
C ILE A 140 -4.19 -6.92 -1.29
N SER A 141 -4.40 -5.75 -0.67
CA SER A 141 -5.68 -5.04 -0.75
C SER A 141 -6.01 -4.57 -2.18
N LEU A 142 -5.00 -4.13 -2.95
CA LEU A 142 -5.18 -3.69 -4.33
C LEU A 142 -5.58 -4.85 -5.24
N TYR A 143 -4.90 -5.99 -5.16
CA TYR A 143 -5.30 -7.21 -5.87
C TYR A 143 -6.71 -7.65 -5.48
N GLY A 144 -7.04 -7.62 -4.19
CA GLY A 144 -8.40 -7.89 -3.70
C GLY A 144 -9.46 -6.97 -4.31
N SER A 145 -9.20 -5.67 -4.38
CA SER A 145 -10.12 -4.69 -4.97
C SER A 145 -10.30 -4.86 -6.49
N ALA A 146 -9.33 -5.49 -7.16
CA ALA A 146 -9.40 -5.85 -8.57
C ALA A 146 -10.11 -7.17 -8.84
N GLY A 147 -10.56 -7.90 -7.81
CA GLY A 147 -11.13 -9.24 -7.98
C GLY A 147 -10.11 -10.37 -8.09
N MET A 148 -8.81 -10.08 -7.88
CA MET A 148 -7.70 -11.00 -8.12
C MET A 148 -7.21 -11.63 -6.80
N PHE A 149 -8.06 -12.44 -6.16
CA PHE A 149 -7.76 -13.00 -4.83
C PHE A 149 -6.55 -13.94 -4.81
N ASP A 150 -6.35 -14.75 -5.85
CA ASP A 150 -5.22 -15.68 -5.90
C ASP A 150 -3.88 -14.94 -5.93
N HIS A 151 -3.80 -13.82 -6.66
CA HIS A 151 -2.65 -12.91 -6.62
C HIS A 151 -2.47 -12.27 -5.25
N ALA A 152 -3.57 -11.86 -4.59
CA ALA A 152 -3.51 -11.32 -3.23
C ALA A 152 -2.95 -12.35 -2.24
N ARG A 153 -3.39 -13.62 -2.33
CA ARG A 153 -2.87 -14.73 -1.51
C ARG A 153 -1.39 -14.99 -1.80
N LYS A 154 -0.99 -15.01 -3.07
CA LYS A 154 0.41 -15.16 -3.48
C LYS A 154 1.32 -14.10 -2.86
N VAL A 155 0.92 -12.82 -2.85
CA VAL A 155 1.69 -11.76 -2.19
C VAL A 155 1.83 -12.03 -0.69
N PHE A 156 0.75 -12.43 -0.01
CA PHE A 156 0.79 -12.76 1.41
C PHE A 156 1.74 -13.92 1.73
N ASP A 157 1.74 -14.96 0.90
CA ASP A 157 2.61 -16.13 1.07
C ASP A 157 4.09 -15.75 0.83
N GLU A 158 4.36 -14.94 -0.19
CA GLU A 158 5.70 -14.42 -0.50
C GLU A 158 6.29 -13.50 0.59
N MET A 159 5.48 -12.97 1.52
CA MET A 159 6.01 -12.12 2.60
C MET A 159 7.00 -12.88 3.50
N SER A 160 6.72 -14.15 3.79
CA SER A 160 7.59 -14.95 4.68
C SER A 160 8.93 -15.27 4.05
N SER A 161 8.95 -15.51 2.72
CA SER A 161 10.20 -15.78 2.01
C SER A 161 11.07 -14.54 1.83
N ARG A 162 10.52 -13.34 2.04
CA ARG A 162 11.22 -12.05 1.95
C ARG A 162 11.55 -11.45 3.33
N GLU A 163 11.49 -12.26 4.39
CA GLU A 163 11.73 -11.83 5.77
C GLU A 163 10.80 -10.67 6.24
N CYS A 164 9.65 -10.50 5.59
CA CYS A 164 8.66 -9.50 5.98
C CYS A 164 7.70 -10.11 7.00
N ALA A 165 7.60 -9.48 8.17
CA ALA A 165 6.71 -9.96 9.23
C ALA A 165 5.25 -10.03 8.75
N ARG A 166 4.63 -11.20 8.90
CA ARG A 166 3.19 -11.38 8.73
C ARG A 166 2.52 -11.18 10.08
N THR A 167 1.87 -10.04 10.26
CA THR A 167 1.09 -9.74 11.47
C THR A 167 -0.41 -9.79 11.19
N VAL A 168 -1.21 -9.45 12.20
CA VAL A 168 -2.65 -9.27 12.07
C VAL A 168 -2.99 -8.24 10.98
N MET A 169 -2.12 -7.26 10.71
CA MET A 169 -2.36 -6.26 9.66
C MET A 169 -2.41 -6.89 8.26
N SER A 170 -1.37 -7.63 7.87
CA SER A 170 -1.33 -8.29 6.56
C SER A 170 -2.37 -9.41 6.44
N PHE A 171 -2.67 -10.12 7.53
CA PHE A 171 -3.75 -11.09 7.56
C PHE A 171 -5.13 -10.44 7.35
N ASN A 172 -5.40 -9.31 8.03
CA ASN A 172 -6.64 -8.55 7.83
C ASN A 172 -6.76 -8.00 6.41
N ALA A 173 -5.65 -7.58 5.80
CA ALA A 173 -5.64 -7.20 4.39
C ALA A 173 -6.05 -8.36 3.48
N LEU A 174 -5.57 -9.57 3.75
CA LEU A 174 -5.94 -10.78 2.99
C LEU A 174 -7.43 -11.13 3.16
N LEU A 175 -7.96 -11.05 4.38
CA LEU A 175 -9.39 -11.23 4.63
C LEU A 175 -10.23 -10.19 3.89
N GLY A 176 -9.83 -8.92 3.94
CA GLY A 176 -10.46 -7.84 3.18
C GLY A 176 -10.42 -8.08 1.67
N ALA A 177 -9.32 -8.63 1.15
CA ALA A 177 -9.19 -9.00 -0.26
C ALA A 177 -10.13 -10.16 -0.64
N CYS A 178 -10.29 -11.16 0.22
CA CYS A 178 -11.25 -12.25 0.03
C CYS A 178 -12.70 -11.72 -0.07
N LEU A 179 -13.08 -10.78 0.81
CA LEU A 179 -14.41 -10.18 0.77
C LEU A 179 -14.61 -9.30 -0.47
N SER A 180 -13.59 -8.55 -0.87
CA SER A 180 -13.67 -7.64 -2.03
C SER A 180 -13.73 -8.40 -3.35
N SER A 181 -13.01 -9.51 -3.47
CA SER A 181 -13.00 -10.31 -4.70
C SER A 181 -14.32 -11.04 -4.97
N LYS A 182 -15.01 -11.48 -3.92
CA LYS A 182 -16.33 -12.10 -4.02
C LYS A 182 -17.43 -11.14 -4.48
N LYS A 183 -17.26 -9.82 -4.29
CA LYS A 183 -18.24 -8.81 -4.71
C LYS A 183 -18.34 -8.63 -6.23
N PHE A 184 -17.41 -9.18 -7.01
CA PHE A 184 -17.37 -9.04 -8.46
C PHE A 184 -17.49 -10.38 -9.21
N ARG A 185 -17.94 -11.44 -8.53
CA ARG A 185 -18.16 -12.75 -9.13
C ARG A 185 -19.58 -12.90 -9.66
#